data_AF-A0A3P8LZY8-F1
#
_entry.id   AF-A0A3P8LZY8-F1
#
_cell.length_a   1.000
_cell.length_b   1.000
_cell.length_c   1.000
_cell.angle_alpha   90.00
_cell.angle_beta   90.00
_cell.angle_gamma   90.00
#
_symmetry.space_group_name_H-M   'P 1'
#
loop_
_entity.id
_entity.type
_entity.pdbx_description
1 polymer ?
#
loop_
_entity_poly.entity_id
_entity_poly.type
_entity_poly.pdbx_seq_one_letter_code
_entity_poly.pdbx_strand_id
1 'polypeptide(L)'
;MPVDAHCLISLLAPRPVYVASAEDDLWSDPVGEFTGLKEASVVWELAGKTDNEPVYQKMPRTCMPLSGTLSYHVRSGGHDITSYDWQQFLTFADKFVK
;
A
#
# COMPACT_ATOMS: atom_id res chain seq x y z
N MET A 1 7.21 -11.47 -18.21
CA MET A 1 8.31 -11.74 -17.26
C MET A 1 7.95 -12.97 -16.43
N PRO A 2 8.91 -13.70 -15.80
CA PRO A 2 8.60 -14.88 -14.99
C PRO A 2 8.06 -14.54 -13.58
N VAL A 3 8.21 -13.29 -13.14
CA VAL A 3 7.67 -12.71 -11.90
C VAL A 3 7.25 -11.26 -12.17
N ASP A 4 6.51 -10.66 -11.23
CA ASP A 4 6.06 -9.26 -11.29
C ASP A 4 6.14 -8.60 -9.89
N ALA A 5 5.85 -7.31 -9.78
CA ALA A 5 6.06 -6.49 -8.57
C ALA A 5 5.35 -7.03 -7.31
N HIS A 6 4.16 -7.61 -7.44
CA HIS A 6 3.45 -8.24 -6.32
C HIS A 6 4.28 -9.36 -5.66
N CYS A 7 5.05 -10.12 -6.44
CA CYS A 7 5.95 -11.15 -5.90
C CYS A 7 7.03 -10.54 -5.01
N LEU A 8 7.57 -9.36 -5.36
CA LEU A 8 8.56 -8.65 -4.55
C LEU A 8 7.94 -8.19 -3.22
N ILE A 9 6.75 -7.62 -3.26
CA ILE A 9 6.02 -7.20 -2.05
C ILE A 9 5.77 -8.41 -1.14
N SER A 10 5.35 -9.54 -1.70
CA SER A 10 5.11 -10.79 -0.95
C SER A 10 6.31 -11.29 -0.15
N LEU A 11 7.56 -11.00 -0.56
CA LEU A 11 8.76 -11.38 0.19
C LEU A 11 8.88 -10.67 1.55
N LEU A 12 8.11 -9.60 1.78
CA LEU A 12 8.13 -8.86 3.04
C LEU A 12 7.19 -9.46 4.09
N ALA A 13 6.28 -10.37 3.71
CA ALA A 13 5.32 -10.98 4.63
C ALA A 13 6.02 -11.71 5.81
N PRO A 14 5.48 -11.65 7.04
CA PRO A 14 4.26 -10.96 7.48
C PRO A 14 4.51 -9.55 8.03
N ARG A 15 5.65 -8.91 7.70
CA ARG A 15 6.00 -7.59 8.25
C ARG A 15 5.07 -6.51 7.71
N PRO A 16 4.91 -5.37 8.41
CA PRO A 16 4.12 -4.26 7.89
C PRO A 16 4.74 -3.64 6.63
N VAL A 17 3.92 -3.29 5.65
CA VAL A 17 4.33 -2.61 4.40
C VAL A 17 3.36 -1.48 4.07
N TYR A 18 3.92 -0.36 3.59
CA TYR A 18 3.16 0.80 3.13
C TYR A 18 3.55 1.12 1.67
N VAL A 19 2.58 1.22 0.78
CA VAL A 19 2.76 1.70 -0.60
C VAL A 19 1.99 3.02 -0.78
N ALA A 20 2.55 3.98 -1.52
CA ALA A 20 1.99 5.32 -1.63
C ALA A 20 2.15 5.85 -3.05
N SER A 21 1.13 6.55 -3.53
CA SER A 21 1.11 7.13 -4.88
C SER A 21 0.57 8.56 -4.86
N ALA A 22 0.76 9.27 -5.97
CA ALA A 22 0.16 10.59 -6.20
C ALA A 22 -0.76 10.55 -7.43
N GLU A 23 -1.90 11.25 -7.36
CA GLU A 23 -2.97 11.21 -8.36
C GLU A 23 -2.51 11.64 -9.76
N ASP A 24 -1.64 12.64 -9.84
CA ASP A 24 -1.10 13.15 -11.11
C ASP A 24 0.22 12.47 -11.53
N ASP A 25 0.75 11.56 -10.70
CA ASP A 25 1.97 10.80 -11.02
C ASP A 25 1.67 9.59 -11.92
N LEU A 26 1.09 9.85 -13.09
CA LEU A 26 0.61 8.82 -14.01
C LEU A 26 1.73 7.94 -14.56
N TRP A 27 2.98 8.41 -14.55
CA TRP A 27 4.13 7.64 -15.06
C TRP A 27 4.53 6.51 -14.11
N SER A 28 4.25 6.66 -12.81
CA SER A 28 4.48 5.62 -11.79
C SER A 28 3.38 4.56 -11.76
N ASP A 29 2.30 4.74 -12.54
CA ASP A 29 1.11 3.87 -12.56
C ASP A 29 0.52 3.59 -11.16
N PRO A 30 -0.15 4.57 -10.53
CA PRO A 30 -0.79 4.39 -9.22
C PRO A 30 -1.77 3.21 -9.16
N VAL A 31 -2.42 2.89 -10.29
CA VAL A 31 -3.33 1.73 -10.37
C VAL A 31 -2.55 0.42 -10.33
N GLY A 32 -1.43 0.35 -11.04
CA GLY A 32 -0.48 -0.76 -11.00
C GLY A 32 0.13 -0.96 -9.62
N GLU A 33 0.55 0.12 -8.94
CA GLU A 33 1.07 0.07 -7.56
C GLU A 33 0.03 -0.51 -6.58
N PHE A 34 -1.20 0.00 -6.63
CA PHE A 34 -2.31 -0.53 -5.83
C PHE A 34 -2.61 -2.00 -6.17
N THR A 35 -2.65 -2.35 -7.45
CA THR A 35 -2.94 -3.72 -7.90
C THR A 35 -1.83 -4.68 -7.45
N GLY A 36 -0.56 -4.26 -7.52
CA GLY A 36 0.57 -5.05 -7.04
C GLY A 36 0.48 -5.35 -5.54
N LEU A 37 0.11 -4.35 -4.73
CA LEU A 37 -0.12 -4.53 -3.29
C LEU A 37 -1.31 -5.46 -3.02
N LYS A 38 -2.41 -5.28 -3.76
CA LYS A 38 -3.60 -6.14 -3.67
C LYS A 38 -3.26 -7.59 -3.94
N GLU A 39 -2.59 -7.90 -5.04
CA GLU A 39 -2.25 -9.29 -5.38
C GLU A 39 -1.26 -9.90 -4.36
N ALA A 40 -0.41 -9.08 -3.73
CA ALA A 40 0.48 -9.54 -2.67
C ALA A 40 -0.25 -9.87 -1.35
N SER A 41 -1.48 -9.37 -1.13
CA SER A 41 -2.21 -9.53 0.15
C SER A 41 -2.50 -10.98 0.50
N VAL A 42 -2.64 -11.85 -0.49
CA VAL A 42 -2.87 -13.29 -0.31
C VAL A 42 -1.78 -13.94 0.56
N VAL A 43 -0.53 -13.45 0.48
CA VAL A 43 0.58 -13.99 1.28
C VAL A 43 0.52 -13.54 2.74
N TRP A 44 -0.04 -12.35 3.01
CA TRP A 44 -0.33 -11.91 4.39
C TRP A 44 -1.48 -12.71 4.99
N GLU A 45 -2.53 -12.98 4.22
CA GLU A 45 -3.64 -13.85 4.64
C GLU A 45 -3.12 -15.26 5.00
N LEU A 46 -2.27 -15.84 4.15
CA LEU A 46 -1.61 -17.14 4.40
C LEU A 46 -0.76 -17.11 5.67
N ALA A 47 -0.11 -15.98 5.95
CA ALA A 47 0.69 -15.77 7.16
C ALA A 47 -0.14 -15.37 8.40
N GLY A 48 -1.47 -15.43 8.33
CA GLY A 48 -2.37 -15.17 9.45
C GLY A 48 -2.60 -13.70 9.79
N LYS A 49 -2.28 -12.78 8.87
CA LYS A 49 -2.56 -11.34 9.00
C LYS A 49 -3.88 -10.99 8.32
N THR A 50 -4.94 -10.89 9.12
CA THR A 50 -6.32 -10.60 8.67
C THR A 50 -6.82 -9.22 9.11
N ASP A 51 -5.94 -8.39 9.69
CA ASP A 51 -6.21 -6.97 9.98
C ASP A 51 -6.20 -6.11 8.72
N ASN A 52 -5.79 -6.71 7.60
CA ASN A 52 -6.32 -6.38 6.31
C ASN A 52 -7.82 -6.74 6.32
N GLU A 53 -8.70 -5.83 6.79
CA GLU A 53 -10.15 -5.81 6.44
C GLU A 53 -10.30 -6.06 4.90
N PRO A 54 -11.49 -6.21 4.25
CA PRO A 54 -11.58 -6.55 2.81
C PRO A 54 -11.12 -5.43 1.83
N VAL A 55 -10.17 -4.61 2.30
CA VAL A 55 -9.52 -3.36 1.96
C VAL A 55 -8.97 -3.24 0.55
N TYR A 56 -8.74 -4.32 -0.20
CA TYR A 56 -8.06 -4.22 -1.50
C TYR A 56 -8.92 -4.55 -2.71
N GLN A 57 -10.25 -4.67 -2.57
CA GLN A 57 -11.08 -4.94 -3.75
C GLN A 57 -11.00 -3.80 -4.78
N LYS A 58 -10.89 -2.54 -4.31
CA LYS A 58 -10.84 -1.32 -5.15
C LYS A 58 -9.85 -0.31 -4.57
N MET A 59 -9.22 0.43 -5.47
CA MET A 59 -8.35 1.56 -5.12
C MET A 59 -9.12 2.57 -4.28
N PRO A 60 -8.53 3.13 -3.20
CA PRO A 60 -9.19 4.14 -2.41
C PRO A 60 -9.36 5.44 -3.18
N ARG A 61 -10.24 6.31 -2.67
CA ARG A 61 -10.31 7.70 -3.14
C ARG A 61 -9.08 8.47 -2.68
N THR A 62 -8.75 9.52 -3.42
CA THR A 62 -7.68 10.47 -3.11
C THR A 62 -7.80 10.98 -1.67
N CYS A 63 -6.69 10.90 -0.94
CA CYS A 63 -6.54 11.24 0.48
C CYS A 63 -7.42 10.44 1.46
N MET A 64 -7.91 9.25 1.07
CA MET A 64 -8.63 8.31 1.96
C MET A 64 -7.82 7.01 2.12
N PRO A 65 -6.80 6.99 2.99
CA PRO A 65 -5.85 5.89 3.11
C PRO A 65 -6.51 4.59 3.59
N LEU A 66 -6.00 3.48 3.08
CA LEU A 66 -6.27 2.13 3.57
C LEU A 66 -5.27 1.78 4.67
N SER A 67 -5.75 1.28 5.81
CA SER A 67 -4.93 1.02 7.01
C SER A 67 -5.05 -0.44 7.48
N GLY A 68 -3.97 -1.20 7.30
CA GLY A 68 -3.75 -2.57 7.79
C GLY A 68 -2.26 -2.87 7.87
N THR A 69 -1.87 -4.13 8.15
CA THR A 69 -0.46 -4.55 8.07
C THR A 69 0.10 -4.31 6.66
N LEU A 70 -0.72 -4.47 5.62
CA LEU A 70 -0.53 -3.78 4.35
C LEU A 70 -1.29 -2.45 4.41
N SER A 71 -0.71 -1.36 3.93
CA SER A 71 -1.35 -0.05 3.86
C SER A 71 -1.10 0.61 2.51
N TYR A 72 -2.07 1.40 2.04
CA TYR A 72 -1.98 2.14 0.79
C TYR A 72 -2.65 3.50 0.87
N HIS A 73 -2.08 4.51 0.23
CA HIS A 73 -2.80 5.74 -0.09
C HIS A 73 -2.46 6.25 -1.48
N VAL A 74 -3.38 7.02 -2.03
CA VAL A 74 -3.11 7.95 -3.12
C VAL A 74 -3.42 9.36 -2.63
N ARG A 75 -2.48 10.29 -2.77
CA ARG A 75 -2.67 11.71 -2.44
C ARG A 75 -2.88 12.54 -3.70
N SER A 76 -3.39 13.76 -3.56
CA SER A 76 -3.48 14.68 -4.70
C SER A 76 -2.10 15.22 -5.11
N GLY A 77 -2.00 15.75 -6.33
CA GLY A 77 -0.77 16.33 -6.89
C GLY A 77 0.12 15.31 -7.60
N GLY A 78 1.33 15.74 -7.99
CA GLY A 78 2.28 14.94 -8.75
C GLY A 78 3.39 14.29 -7.92
N HIS A 79 4.42 13.79 -8.61
CA HIS A 79 5.55 13.04 -8.06
C HIS A 79 6.34 13.85 -7.02
N ASP A 80 6.22 13.47 -5.74
CA ASP A 80 6.97 14.05 -4.62
C ASP A 80 6.75 13.22 -3.33
N ILE A 81 7.43 13.58 -2.24
CA ILE A 81 7.05 13.19 -0.87
C ILE A 81 6.70 14.45 -0.09
N THR A 82 5.46 14.54 0.37
CA THR A 82 4.86 15.70 1.02
C THR A 82 4.68 15.48 2.52
N SER A 83 4.28 16.54 3.23
CA SER A 83 3.91 16.44 4.66
C SER A 83 2.72 15.51 4.91
N TYR A 84 1.80 15.39 3.95
CA TYR A 84 0.68 14.45 4.04
C TYR A 84 1.20 13.00 4.07
N ASP A 85 2.13 12.66 3.17
CA ASP A 85 2.71 11.32 3.10
C ASP A 85 3.38 10.95 4.42
N TRP A 86 4.18 11.87 4.97
CA TRP A 86 4.81 11.70 6.28
C TRP A 86 3.82 11.51 7.41
N GLN A 87 2.71 12.26 7.43
CA GLN A 87 1.66 12.08 8.44
C GLN A 87 1.07 10.66 8.38
N GLN A 88 0.85 10.14 7.16
CA GLN A 88 0.35 8.79 6.97
C GLN A 88 1.37 7.72 7.37
N PHE A 89 2.64 7.90 7.04
CA PHE A 89 3.71 6.97 7.42
C PHE A 89 3.92 6.91 8.94
N LEU A 90 3.91 8.06 9.62
CA LEU A 90 4.03 8.12 11.07
C LEU A 90 2.84 7.44 11.77
N THR A 91 1.62 7.70 11.29
CA THR A 91 0.41 7.04 11.81
C THR A 91 0.47 5.51 11.64
N PHE A 92 1.01 5.04 10.51
CA PHE A 92 1.23 3.62 10.26
C PHE A 92 2.30 3.03 11.18
N ALA A 93 3.44 3.71 11.34
CA ALA A 93 4.53 3.27 12.21
C ALA A 93 4.06 3.12 13.66
N ASP A 94 3.31 4.08 14.18
CA ASP A 94 2.73 4.03 15.54
C ASP A 94 1.80 2.82 15.75
N LYS A 95 1.14 2.35 14.69
CA LYS A 95 0.19 1.24 14.76
C LYS A 95 0.86 -0.12 14.59
N PHE A 96 1.88 -0.24 13.73
CA PHE A 96 2.38 -1.54 13.28
C PHE A 96 3.88 -1.78 13.47
N VAL A 97 4.70 -0.77 13.76
CA VAL A 97 6.17 -0.85 13.82
C VAL A 97 6.71 -0.61 15.23
N LYS A 98 5.99 -1.12 16.25
CA LYS A 98 6.43 -1.07 17.65
C LYS A 98 7.32 -2.24 18.02
#